data_AF-A0A920S2E3-F1
#
_entry.id   AF-A0A920S2E3-F1
#
_cell.length_a   1.000
_cell.length_b   1.000
_cell.length_c   1.000
_cell.angle_alpha   90.00
_cell.angle_beta   90.00
_cell.angle_gamma   90.00
#
_symmetry.space_group_name_H-M   'P 1'
#
loop_
_entity.id
_entity.type
_entity.pdbx_description
1 polymer ?
#
loop_
_entity_poly.entity_id
_entity_poly.type
_entity_poly.pdbx_seq_one_letter_code
_entity_poly.pdbx_strand_id
1 'polypeptide(L)' 'MTPKLFSKDILRFLIPSSFGVLVFLTPIFIDGKPTIVLGIIFDVLRASFEDYLPAIVTLLLMISGFFQPITA' A
#
# COMPACT_ATOMS: atom_id res chain seq x y z
N MET A 1 -19.47 -38.83 -4.62
CA MET A 1 -18.41 -37.80 -4.70
C MET A 1 -19.05 -36.44 -4.45
N THR A 2 -19.20 -36.05 -3.20
CA THR A 2 -19.69 -34.71 -2.84
C THR A 2 -18.47 -33.83 -2.58
N PRO A 3 -18.24 -32.77 -3.37
CA PRO A 3 -17.10 -31.90 -3.14
C PRO A 3 -17.35 -31.21 -1.80
N LYS A 4 -16.48 -31.47 -0.82
CA LYS A 4 -16.42 -30.71 0.43
C LYS A 4 -15.83 -29.34 0.08
N LEU A 5 -16.61 -28.54 -0.64
CA LEU A 5 -16.14 -27.37 -1.41
C LEU A 5 -15.60 -26.25 -0.51
N PHE A 6 -16.03 -26.22 0.75
CA PHE A 6 -15.54 -25.29 1.76
C PHE A 6 -15.18 -26.05 3.05
N SER A 7 -13.92 -26.46 3.16
CA SER A 7 -13.34 -26.84 4.45
C SER A 7 -13.30 -25.62 5.38
N LYS A 8 -13.47 -25.82 6.69
CA LYS A 8 -13.43 -24.74 7.71
C LYS A 8 -12.19 -23.86 7.60
N ASP A 9 -11.08 -24.42 7.14
CA ASP A 9 -9.81 -23.73 6.97
C ASP A 9 -9.85 -22.73 5.81
N ILE A 10 -10.49 -23.09 4.69
CA ILE A 10 -10.70 -22.19 3.55
C ILE A 10 -11.61 -21.04 3.95
N LEU A 11 -12.66 -21.28 4.73
CA LEU A 11 -13.54 -20.21 5.18
C LEU A 11 -12.85 -19.27 6.18
N ARG A 12 -12.00 -19.82 7.07
CA ARG A 12 -11.14 -19.03 7.98
C ARG A 12 -10.05 -18.25 7.26
N PHE A 13 -9.65 -18.67 6.05
CA PHE A 13 -8.73 -17.94 5.21
C PHE A 13 -9.44 -16.88 4.36
N LEU A 14 -10.57 -17.25 3.74
CA LEU A 14 -11.30 -16.40 2.80
C LEU A 14 -11.95 -15.19 3.49
N ILE A 15 -12.54 -15.38 4.68
CA ILE A 15 -13.19 -14.28 5.40
C ILE A 15 -12.22 -13.12 5.71
N PRO A 16 -11.08 -13.32 6.39
CA PRO A 16 -10.17 -12.22 6.68
C PRO A 16 -9.46 -11.69 5.43
N SER A 17 -9.17 -12.53 4.43
CA SER A 17 -8.54 -12.08 3.19
C SER A 17 -9.48 -11.23 2.32
N SER A 18 -10.71 -11.66 2.11
CA SER A 18 -11.73 -10.87 1.40
C SER A 18 -12.06 -9.58 2.14
N PHE A 19 -12.10 -9.59 3.47
CA PHE A 19 -12.25 -8.36 4.26
C PHE A 19 -11.09 -7.39 4.03
N GLY A 20 -9.85 -7.88 4.05
CA GLY A 20 -8.66 -7.08 3.72
C GLY A 20 -8.74 -6.48 2.33
N VAL A 21 -9.11 -7.28 1.32
CA VAL A 21 -9.30 -6.82 -0.07
C VAL A 21 -10.38 -5.75 -0.16
N LEU A 22 -11.52 -5.92 0.51
CA LEU A 22 -12.60 -4.94 0.51
C LEU A 22 -12.16 -3.62 1.15
N VAL A 23 -11.50 -3.65 2.31
CA VAL A 23 -10.99 -2.45 2.99
C VAL A 23 -9.89 -1.75 2.17
N PHE A 24 -9.09 -2.51 1.43
CA PHE A 24 -8.00 -1.97 0.64
C PHE A 24 -8.44 -1.43 -0.73
N LEU A 25 -9.43 -2.08 -1.38
CA LEU A 25 -9.95 -1.67 -2.69
C LEU A 25 -11.10 -0.69 -2.61
N THR A 26 -11.78 -0.56 -1.47
CA THR A 26 -12.86 0.42 -1.31
C THR A 26 -12.27 1.77 -0.94
N PRO A 27 -12.25 2.76 -1.85
CA PRO A 27 -11.79 4.10 -1.51
C PRO A 27 -12.78 4.75 -0.53
N ILE A 28 -12.24 5.40 0.50
CA ILE A 28 -12.98 6.25 1.42
C ILE A 28 -12.83 7.69 0.90
N PHE A 29 -13.93 8.40 0.77
CA PHE A 29 -13.91 9.79 0.32
C PHE A 29 -13.73 10.71 1.54
N ILE A 30 -12.58 11.39 1.61
CA ILE A 30 -12.31 12.45 2.60
C ILE A 30 -11.98 13.72 1.82
N ASP A 31 -12.62 14.84 2.17
CA ASP A 31 -12.45 16.14 1.49
C ASP A 31 -12.64 16.10 -0.05
N GLY A 32 -13.56 15.24 -0.51
CA GLY A 32 -13.89 15.08 -1.93
C GLY A 32 -12.87 14.28 -2.75
N LYS A 33 -11.82 13.74 -2.12
CA LYS A 33 -10.80 12.93 -2.79
C LYS A 33 -10.97 11.45 -2.41
N PRO A 34 -10.98 10.51 -3.37
CA PRO A 34 -10.98 9.08 -3.07
C PRO A 34 -9.62 8.66 -2.49
N THR A 35 -9.61 8.20 -1.24
CA THR A 35 -8.39 7.81 -0.52
C THR A 35 -8.59 6.46 0.15
N ILE A 36 -7.62 5.56 0.03
CA ILE A 36 -7.62 4.30 0.79
C ILE A 36 -7.15 4.55 2.23
N VAL A 37 -7.47 3.68 3.19
CA VAL A 37 -7.05 3.84 4.60
C VAL A 37 -5.53 4.09 4.72
N LEU A 38 -4.72 3.41 3.91
CA LEU A 38 -3.28 3.61 3.86
C LEU A 38 -2.88 5.00 3.33
N GLY A 39 -3.64 5.55 2.38
CA GLY A 39 -3.43 6.88 1.83
C GLY A 39 -3.57 7.97 2.89
N ILE A 40 -4.50 7.82 3.83
CA ILE A 40 -4.68 8.75 4.96
C ILE A 40 -3.43 8.74 5.86
N ILE A 41 -2.90 7.55 6.16
CA ILE A 41 -1.68 7.40 6.97
C ILE A 41 -0.49 8.03 6.25
N PHE A 42 -0.38 7.81 4.94
CA PHE A 42 0.65 8.41 4.10
C PHE A 42 0.53 9.94 4.01
N ASP A 43 -0.68 10.48 3.93
CA ASP A 43 -0.91 11.93 3.88
C ASP A 43 -0.50 12.60 5.19
N VAL A 44 -0.82 12.01 6.34
CA VAL A 44 -0.38 12.51 7.66
C VAL A 44 1.14 12.42 7.82
N LEU A 45 1.73 11.30 7.39
CA LEU A 45 3.18 11.13 7.39
C LEU A 45 3.84 12.15 6.46
N ARG A 46 3.31 12.32 5.25
CA ARG A 46 3.80 13.30 4.27
C ARG A 46 3.73 14.71 4.82
N ALA A 47 2.61 15.13 5.42
CA ALA A 47 2.47 16.45 6.03
C ALA A 47 3.51 16.71 7.13
N SER A 48 3.99 15.67 7.82
CA SER A 48 5.02 15.79 8.86
C SER A 48 6.45 15.85 8.29
N PHE A 49 6.67 15.39 7.06
CA PHE A 49 7.98 15.29 6.41
C PHE A 49 8.05 16.09 5.09
N GLU A 50 7.09 16.97 4.83
CA GLU A 50 6.90 17.63 3.53
C GLU A 50 8.13 18.44 3.12
N ASP A 51 8.75 19.13 4.08
CA ASP A 51 9.94 19.95 3.86
C ASP A 51 11.20 19.13 3.52
N TYR A 52 11.26 17.88 4.00
CA TYR A 52 12.44 17.01 3.85
C TYR A 52 12.28 15.99 2.72
N LEU A 53 11.04 15.70 2.30
CA LEU A 53 10.72 14.75 1.23
C LEU A 53 11.50 15.01 -0.07
N PRO A 54 11.55 16.26 -0.61
CA PRO A 54 12.31 16.55 -1.82
C PRO A 54 13.81 16.26 -1.68
N ALA A 55 14.39 16.58 -0.52
CA ALA A 55 15.80 16.34 -0.24
C ALA A 55 16.10 14.84 -0.12
N ILE A 56 15.25 14.09 0.58
CA ILE A 56 15.37 12.63 0.71
C ILE A 56 15.28 11.94 -0.65
N VAL A 57 14.29 12.30 -1.47
CA VAL A 57 14.11 11.73 -2.81
C VAL A 57 15.32 12.05 -3.69
N THR A 58 15.78 13.30 -3.69
CA THR A 58 16.96 13.70 -4.48
C THR A 58 18.21 12.94 -4.06
N LEU A 59 18.44 12.79 -2.74
CA LEU A 59 19.57 12.04 -2.21
C LEU A 59 19.50 10.56 -2.60
N LEU A 60 18.33 9.93 -2.46
CA LEU A 60 18.12 8.54 -2.87
C LEU A 60 18.35 8.35 -4.37
N LEU A 61 17.89 9.28 -5.20
CA LEU A 61 18.13 9.24 -6.65
C LEU A 61 19.61 9.43 -6.99
N MET A 62 20.31 10.36 -6.33
CA MET A 62 21.75 10.54 -6.52
C MET A 62 22.53 9.29 -6.13
N ILE A 63 22.21 8.68 -4.99
CA ILE A 63 22.84 7.42 -4.55
C ILE A 63 22.50 6.31 -5.54
N SER A 64 21.23 6.18 -5.94
CA SER A 64 20.81 5.17 -6.91
C SER A 64 21.54 5.30 -8.25
N GLY A 65 21.68 6.52 -8.77
CA GLY A 65 22.41 6.78 -10.01
C GLY A 65 23.92 6.58 -9.86
N PHE A 66 24.48 6.92 -8.70
CA PHE A 66 25.91 6.74 -8.41
C PHE A 66 26.29 5.26 -8.25
N PHE A 67 25.45 4.47 -7.59
CA PHE A 67 25.67 3.04 -7.37
C PHE A 67 25.17 2.17 -8.52
N GLN A 68 24.52 2.73 -9.54
CA GLN A 68 24.11 1.96 -10.71
C GLN A 68 25.37 1.38 -11.37
N PRO A 69 25.55 0.04 -11.40
CA PRO A 69 26.64 -0.56 -12.15
C PRO A 69 26.43 -0.19 -13.62
N ILE A 70 27.47 0.28 -14.28
CA ILE A 70 27.49 0.77 -15.69
C ILE A 70 27.09 -0.30 -16.73
N THR A 71 26.57 -1.45 -16.30
CA THR A 71 26.08 -2.53 -17.16
C THR A 71 24.56 -2.37 -17.36
N ALA A 72 24.18 -1.45 -18.25
CA ALA A 72 22.88 -1.43 -18.91
C ALA A 72 23.11 -1.53 -20.42
#